data_AF-A0A653XG41-F1
#
_entry.id   AF-A0A653XG41-F1
#
_cell.length_a   1.000
_cell.length_b   1.000
_cell.length_c   1.000
_cell.angle_alpha   90.00
_cell.angle_beta   90.00
_cell.angle_gamma   90.00
#
_symmetry.space_group_name_H-M   'P 1'
#
loop_
_entity.id
_entity.type
_entity.pdbx_description
1 polymer ?
#
loop_
_entity_poly.entity_id
_entity_poly.type
_entity_poly.pdbx_seq_one_letter_code
_entity_poly.pdbx_strand_id
1 'polypeptide(L)'
;MATVEERLAPQRTALIVVDMQNDFCAPGGYIDGIGKDVSGLAAIVPPLNGLLARARRAGVPVIWLTACYEEREIPPSMIAQRRRIGASAICCERGSWGAGFFGVSPEANETVFEKHTYSGFSNPDLERHLREFGREALVFAGVQTNVCVESTLREAHSRGFDVAIVQDAVASHAAVQHQATLANVGFLLGDVVTAEAVELAWAAGPAVTGGMQAHPQVPDALLPGGNR
;
A
#
# COMPACT_ATOMS: atom_id res chain seq x y z
N MET A 1 -8.18 -15.65 22.23
CA MET A 1 -7.62 -15.11 20.97
C MET A 1 -7.00 -13.77 21.30
N ALA A 2 -5.87 -13.43 20.69
CA ALA A 2 -5.27 -12.10 20.85
C ALA A 2 -6.25 -11.02 20.38
N THR A 3 -6.26 -9.85 21.01
CA THR A 3 -7.12 -8.73 20.59
C THR A 3 -6.61 -8.10 19.28
N VAL A 4 -7.40 -7.23 18.66
CA VAL A 4 -6.96 -6.48 17.47
C VAL A 4 -5.74 -5.63 17.81
N GLU A 5 -5.74 -5.01 18.99
CA GLU A 5 -4.64 -4.18 19.50
C GLU A 5 -3.35 -4.98 19.66
N GLU A 6 -3.43 -6.20 20.19
CA GLU A 6 -2.27 -7.09 20.34
C GLU A 6 -1.72 -7.54 18.98
N ARG A 7 -2.61 -7.89 18.03
CA ARG A 7 -2.19 -8.28 16.67
C ARG A 7 -1.55 -7.13 15.90
N LEU A 8 -2.06 -5.91 16.08
CA LEU A 8 -1.61 -4.70 15.40
C LEU A 8 -0.60 -3.87 16.19
N ALA A 9 0.07 -4.47 17.19
CA ALA A 9 1.08 -3.77 17.98
C ALA A 9 2.20 -3.17 17.10
N PRO A 10 2.75 -1.99 17.43
CA PRO A 10 3.69 -1.27 16.56
C PRO A 10 4.91 -2.09 16.12
N GLN A 11 5.48 -2.87 17.04
CA GLN A 11 6.77 -3.53 16.86
C GLN A 11 6.72 -4.65 15.83
N ARG A 12 5.52 -5.18 15.53
CA ARG A 12 5.28 -6.26 14.57
C ARG A 12 4.52 -5.80 13.32
N THR A 13 4.10 -4.53 13.28
CA THR A 13 3.23 -4.01 12.22
C THR A 13 4.02 -3.23 11.17
N ALA A 14 3.52 -3.22 9.93
CA ALA A 14 3.84 -2.22 8.92
C ALA A 14 2.55 -1.61 8.35
N LEU A 15 2.57 -0.32 8.04
CA LEU A 15 1.51 0.36 7.29
C LEU A 15 1.82 0.28 5.79
N ILE A 16 0.92 -0.33 5.01
CA ILE A 16 1.03 -0.46 3.56
C ILE A 16 0.11 0.57 2.90
N VAL A 17 0.69 1.54 2.20
CA VAL A 17 -0.05 2.56 1.45
C VAL A 17 -0.02 2.22 -0.04
N VAL A 18 -1.19 1.94 -0.60
CA VAL A 18 -1.32 1.39 -1.95
C VAL A 18 -1.74 2.46 -2.94
N ASP A 19 -0.92 2.65 -3.98
CA ASP A 19 -1.25 3.34 -5.23
C ASP A 19 -1.91 4.72 -5.07
N MET A 20 -1.48 5.52 -4.09
CA MET A 20 -1.92 6.92 -3.96
C MET A 20 -1.26 7.81 -5.02
N GLN A 21 -1.52 7.53 -6.30
CA GLN A 21 -0.95 8.19 -7.46
C GLN A 21 -2.01 9.03 -8.20
N ASN A 22 -1.56 10.04 -8.93
CA ASN A 22 -2.42 10.98 -9.66
C ASN A 22 -3.36 10.26 -10.63
N ASP A 23 -2.88 9.25 -11.34
CA ASP A 23 -3.70 8.48 -12.29
C ASP A 23 -4.89 7.77 -11.65
N PHE A 24 -4.82 7.48 -10.35
CA PHE A 24 -5.95 6.88 -9.64
C PHE A 24 -6.84 7.93 -9.00
N CYS A 25 -6.28 8.99 -8.42
CA CYS A 25 -7.01 9.85 -7.50
C CYS A 25 -7.33 11.26 -8.03
N ALA A 26 -6.59 11.75 -9.03
CA ALA A 26 -6.70 13.13 -9.48
C ALA A 26 -7.71 13.29 -10.62
N PRO A 27 -8.45 14.42 -10.67
CA PRO A 27 -9.08 14.87 -11.91
C PRO A 27 -8.05 14.98 -13.03
N GLY A 28 -8.38 14.49 -14.22
CA GLY A 28 -7.47 14.37 -15.37
C GLY A 28 -6.53 13.16 -15.32
N GLY A 29 -6.53 12.37 -14.24
CA GLY A 29 -5.80 11.10 -14.16
C GLY A 29 -6.50 9.97 -14.91
N TYR A 30 -5.84 8.83 -15.06
CA TYR A 30 -6.36 7.64 -15.76
C TYR A 30 -7.80 7.23 -15.38
N ILE A 31 -8.14 7.15 -14.08
CA ILE A 31 -9.47 6.73 -13.61
C ILE A 31 -10.57 7.74 -14.01
N ASP A 32 -10.27 9.04 -13.91
CA ASP A 32 -11.15 10.10 -14.41
C ASP A 32 -11.27 10.05 -15.94
N GLY A 33 -10.15 9.83 -16.64
CA GLY A 33 -10.09 9.71 -18.10
C GLY A 33 -10.92 8.56 -18.68
N ILE A 34 -11.21 7.52 -17.90
CA ILE A 34 -12.15 6.44 -18.28
C ILE A 34 -13.59 6.68 -17.76
N GLY A 35 -13.89 7.89 -17.31
CA GLY A 35 -15.23 8.34 -16.93
C GLY A 35 -15.70 7.84 -15.56
N LYS A 36 -14.79 7.59 -14.62
CA LYS A 36 -15.14 7.20 -13.24
C LYS A 36 -14.94 8.37 -12.28
N ASP A 37 -15.83 8.46 -11.30
CA ASP A 37 -15.73 9.48 -10.25
C ASP A 37 -14.56 9.19 -9.32
N VAL A 38 -13.63 10.15 -9.25
CA VAL A 38 -12.43 10.11 -8.39
C VAL A 38 -12.60 10.85 -7.07
N SER A 39 -13.73 11.53 -6.85
CA SER A 39 -13.94 12.36 -5.65
C SER A 39 -13.78 11.57 -4.35
N GLY A 40 -14.31 10.34 -4.30
CA GLY A 40 -14.14 9.44 -3.17
C GLY A 40 -12.69 8.96 -2.97
N LEU A 41 -11.91 8.85 -4.04
CA LEU A 41 -10.49 8.48 -3.99
C LEU A 41 -9.64 9.65 -3.44
N ALA A 42 -9.98 10.88 -3.80
CA ALA A 42 -9.33 12.06 -3.24
C ALA A 42 -9.74 12.33 -1.77
N ALA A 43 -10.97 11.98 -1.39
CA ALA A 43 -11.53 12.25 -0.07
C ALA A 43 -10.83 11.52 1.09
N ILE A 44 -10.08 10.44 0.81
CA ILE A 44 -9.32 9.72 1.84
C ILE A 44 -7.97 10.36 2.19
N VAL A 45 -7.54 11.41 1.48
CA VAL A 45 -6.24 12.06 1.72
C VAL A 45 -6.12 12.62 3.15
N PRO A 46 -7.10 13.34 3.72
CA PRO A 46 -7.02 13.80 5.12
C PRO A 46 -6.91 12.67 6.15
N PRO A 47 -7.78 11.63 6.18
CA PRO A 47 -7.64 10.54 7.14
C PRO A 47 -6.34 9.75 6.93
N LEU A 48 -5.90 9.56 5.67
CA LEU A 48 -4.62 8.92 5.37
C LEU A 48 -3.42 9.71 5.91
N ASN A 49 -3.38 11.03 5.74
CA ASN A 49 -2.35 11.88 6.35
C ASN A 49 -2.31 11.74 7.88
N GLY A 50 -3.48 11.69 8.52
CA GLY A 50 -3.59 11.42 9.95
C GLY A 50 -3.02 10.05 10.34
N LEU A 51 -3.34 9.00 9.58
CA LEU A 51 -2.82 7.64 9.77
C LEU A 51 -1.29 7.57 9.59
N LEU A 52 -0.76 8.21 8.53
CA LEU A 52 0.69 8.32 8.29
C LEU A 52 1.42 8.97 9.46
N ALA A 53 0.91 10.11 9.93
CA ALA A 53 1.49 10.80 11.07
C ALA A 53 1.50 9.94 12.34
N ARG A 54 0.47 9.12 12.55
CA ARG A 54 0.39 8.18 13.68
C ARG A 54 1.39 7.05 13.54
N ALA A 55 1.49 6.44 12.37
CA ALA A 55 2.45 5.36 12.10
C ALA A 55 3.87 5.82 12.41
N ARG A 56 4.25 6.99 11.86
CA ARG A 56 5.57 7.61 12.08
C ARG A 56 5.84 7.90 13.56
N ARG A 57 4.88 8.48 14.29
CA ARG A 57 5.01 8.73 15.74
C ARG A 57 5.18 7.43 16.55
N ALA A 58 4.51 6.36 16.15
CA ALA A 58 4.58 5.07 16.82
C ALA A 58 5.78 4.22 16.41
N GLY A 59 6.61 4.68 15.46
CA GLY A 59 7.72 3.91 14.91
C GLY A 59 7.27 2.73 14.04
N VAL A 60 6.01 2.74 13.56
CA VAL A 60 5.51 1.76 12.60
C VAL A 60 6.07 2.13 11.22
N PRO A 61 6.82 1.23 10.55
CA PRO A 61 7.33 1.50 9.22
C PRO A 61 6.18 1.69 8.23
N VAL A 62 6.28 2.74 7.43
CA VAL A 62 5.39 2.99 6.30
C VAL A 62 6.06 2.47 5.03
N ILE A 63 5.36 1.59 4.33
CA ILE A 63 5.80 1.01 3.06
C ILE A 63 4.80 1.42 1.99
N TRP A 64 5.31 1.94 0.90
CA TRP A 64 4.51 2.44 -0.21
C TRP A 64 4.54 1.47 -1.37
N LEU A 65 3.39 1.27 -1.99
CA LEU A 65 3.28 0.55 -3.25
C LEU A 65 2.87 1.54 -4.34
N THR A 66 3.53 1.47 -5.49
CA THR A 66 3.18 2.25 -6.68
C THR A 66 2.99 1.33 -7.87
N ALA A 67 1.94 1.57 -8.64
CA ALA A 67 1.75 0.92 -9.92
C ALA A 67 2.65 1.53 -11.00
N CYS A 68 3.16 0.67 -11.89
CA CYS A 68 3.62 1.04 -13.22
C CYS A 68 2.99 0.05 -14.21
N TYR A 69 2.09 0.54 -15.07
CA TYR A 69 1.34 -0.32 -15.97
C TYR A 69 1.60 -0.05 -17.45
N GLU A 70 2.88 0.09 -17.79
CA GLU A 70 3.35 0.08 -19.17
C GLU A 70 3.08 -1.29 -19.81
N GLU A 71 2.58 -1.31 -21.06
CA GLU A 71 2.10 -2.56 -21.71
C GLU A 71 3.15 -3.68 -21.72
N ARG A 72 4.45 -3.35 -21.81
CA ARG A 72 5.54 -4.33 -21.84
C ARG A 72 5.80 -5.00 -20.49
N GLU A 73 5.36 -4.40 -19.38
CA GLU A 73 5.67 -4.85 -18.01
C GLU A 73 4.48 -5.57 -17.36
N ILE A 74 3.28 -5.45 -17.94
CA ILE A 74 2.05 -6.02 -17.36
C ILE A 74 1.58 -7.31 -18.06
N PRO A 75 0.80 -8.17 -17.38
CA PRO A 75 0.32 -9.42 -17.96
C PRO A 75 -0.56 -9.22 -19.21
N PRO A 76 -0.46 -10.08 -20.24
CA PRO A 76 -1.31 -10.00 -21.43
C PRO A 76 -2.82 -10.02 -21.15
N SER A 77 -3.24 -10.73 -20.10
CA SER A 77 -4.64 -10.78 -19.66
C SER A 77 -5.15 -9.41 -19.17
N MET A 78 -4.29 -8.63 -18.50
CA MET A 78 -4.58 -7.28 -18.03
C MET A 78 -4.73 -6.32 -19.21
N ILE A 79 -3.81 -6.38 -20.19
CA ILE A 79 -3.87 -5.62 -21.44
C ILE A 79 -5.18 -5.91 -22.17
N ALA A 80 -5.50 -7.20 -22.37
CA ALA A 80 -6.71 -7.61 -23.05
C ALA A 80 -7.98 -7.09 -22.36
N GLN A 81 -8.04 -7.16 -21.03
CA GLN A 81 -9.18 -6.67 -20.27
C GLN A 81 -9.34 -5.15 -20.38
N ARG A 82 -8.24 -4.40 -20.27
CA ARG A 82 -8.23 -2.93 -20.42
C ARG A 82 -8.76 -2.50 -21.79
N ARG A 83 -8.30 -3.17 -22.85
CA ARG A 83 -8.80 -2.92 -24.22
C ARG A 83 -10.29 -3.19 -24.35
N ARG A 84 -10.82 -4.26 -23.74
CA ARG A 84 -12.27 -4.57 -23.75
C ARG A 84 -13.12 -3.50 -23.09
N ILE A 85 -12.62 -2.86 -22.04
CA ILE A 85 -13.35 -1.81 -21.31
C ILE A 85 -13.05 -0.39 -21.86
N GLY A 86 -12.35 -0.29 -22.99
CA GLY A 86 -12.03 1.00 -23.62
C GLY A 86 -10.96 1.82 -22.89
N ALA A 87 -10.21 1.21 -21.98
CA ALA A 87 -9.19 1.88 -21.19
C ALA A 87 -7.78 1.66 -21.80
N SER A 88 -7.54 2.25 -22.97
CA SER A 88 -6.32 2.02 -23.76
C SER A 88 -5.14 2.93 -23.43
N ALA A 89 -5.34 3.98 -22.62
CA ALA A 89 -4.26 4.83 -22.14
C ALA A 89 -3.29 4.03 -21.25
N ILE A 90 -2.02 4.44 -21.21
CA ILE A 90 -1.06 3.88 -20.26
C ILE A 90 -1.38 4.47 -18.88
N CYS A 91 -1.47 3.62 -17.87
CA CYS A 91 -1.72 4.02 -16.49
C CYS A 91 -0.41 3.97 -15.70
N CYS A 92 -0.10 5.05 -15.00
CA CYS A 92 1.11 5.27 -14.23
C CYS A 92 2.39 5.06 -15.07
N GLU A 93 2.46 5.72 -16.24
CA GLU A 93 3.65 5.70 -17.08
C GLU A 93 4.85 6.33 -16.35
N ARG A 94 6.02 5.67 -16.37
CA ARG A 94 7.19 6.11 -15.62
C ARG A 94 7.62 7.52 -16.07
N GLY A 95 7.77 8.42 -15.10
CA GLY A 95 8.13 9.83 -15.34
C GLY A 95 6.97 10.73 -15.76
N SER A 96 5.76 10.19 -15.94
CA SER A 96 4.56 11.00 -16.18
C SER A 96 4.05 11.65 -14.89
N TRP A 97 3.23 12.70 -15.02
CA TRP A 97 2.50 13.25 -13.89
C TRP A 97 1.58 12.21 -13.24
N GLY A 98 0.94 11.35 -14.05
CA GLY A 98 0.02 10.31 -13.60
C GLY A 98 0.65 9.30 -12.62
N ALA A 99 1.94 8.98 -12.82
CA ALA A 99 2.69 8.09 -11.93
C ALA A 99 3.11 8.74 -10.60
N GLY A 100 3.10 10.06 -10.49
CA GLY A 100 3.44 10.78 -9.25
C GLY A 100 2.41 10.57 -8.14
N PHE A 101 2.81 10.78 -6.89
CA PHE A 101 1.91 10.66 -5.74
C PHE A 101 0.85 11.78 -5.70
N PHE A 102 -0.32 11.46 -5.14
CA PHE A 102 -1.46 12.38 -4.99
C PHE A 102 -1.75 12.67 -3.52
N GLY A 103 -1.60 13.93 -3.10
CA GLY A 103 -2.03 14.45 -1.78
C GLY A 103 -1.26 13.93 -0.56
N VAL A 104 -0.46 12.89 -0.74
CA VAL A 104 0.44 12.28 0.25
C VAL A 104 1.74 11.91 -0.45
N SER A 105 2.83 11.72 0.29
CA SER A 105 4.09 11.24 -0.28
C SER A 105 4.96 10.52 0.77
N PRO A 106 5.85 9.61 0.33
CA PRO A 106 6.84 9.02 1.19
C PRO A 106 7.77 10.06 1.83
N GLU A 107 8.19 9.81 3.07
CA GLU A 107 9.37 10.45 3.65
C GLU A 107 10.65 9.80 3.11
N ALA A 108 11.79 10.50 3.22
CA ALA A 108 13.06 10.06 2.61
C ALA A 108 13.58 8.70 3.11
N ASN A 109 13.13 8.26 4.29
CA ASN A 109 13.48 6.98 4.92
C ASN A 109 12.40 5.90 4.73
N GLU A 110 11.33 6.17 3.98
CA GLU A 110 10.24 5.22 3.73
C GLU A 110 10.46 4.49 2.40
N THR A 111 10.23 3.17 2.41
CA THR A 111 10.48 2.32 1.25
C THR A 111 9.31 2.40 0.26
N VAL A 112 9.62 2.47 -1.03
CA VAL A 112 8.65 2.40 -2.13
C VAL A 112 8.95 1.18 -2.99
N PHE A 113 7.94 0.33 -3.22
CA PHE A 113 8.01 -0.79 -4.14
C PHE A 113 7.11 -0.55 -5.35
N GLU A 114 7.71 -0.58 -6.54
CA GLU A 114 6.96 -0.55 -7.80
C GLU A 114 6.39 -1.95 -8.11
N LYS A 115 5.15 -2.00 -8.59
CA LYS A 115 4.47 -3.24 -9.01
C LYS A 115 3.88 -3.12 -10.40
N HIS A 116 3.90 -4.22 -11.14
CA HIS A 116 3.35 -4.34 -12.50
C HIS A 116 2.08 -5.21 -12.56
N THR A 117 1.53 -5.55 -11.40
CA THR A 117 0.22 -6.19 -11.27
C THR A 117 -0.57 -5.52 -10.15
N TYR A 118 -1.78 -6.00 -9.85
CA TYR A 118 -2.58 -5.43 -8.77
C TYR A 118 -1.99 -5.69 -7.38
N SER A 119 -1.36 -6.85 -7.17
CA SER A 119 -0.81 -7.22 -5.86
C SER A 119 0.61 -6.68 -5.66
N GLY A 120 0.87 -6.08 -4.50
CA GLY A 120 2.21 -5.67 -4.08
C GLY A 120 3.22 -6.80 -4.01
N PHE A 121 2.77 -8.03 -3.72
CA PHE A 121 3.62 -9.21 -3.64
C PHE A 121 4.09 -9.73 -5.01
N SER A 122 3.64 -9.12 -6.10
CA SER A 122 4.29 -9.33 -7.41
C SER A 122 5.69 -8.73 -7.48
N ASN A 123 6.01 -7.78 -6.59
CA ASN A 123 7.39 -7.38 -6.34
C ASN A 123 8.00 -8.33 -5.29
N PRO A 124 9.01 -9.14 -5.64
CA PRO A 124 9.59 -10.13 -4.73
C PRO A 124 10.32 -9.49 -3.53
N ASP A 125 10.68 -8.21 -3.61
CA ASP A 125 11.41 -7.52 -2.57
C ASP A 125 10.49 -7.10 -1.41
N LEU A 126 9.18 -7.00 -1.65
CA LEU A 126 8.21 -6.64 -0.61
C LEU A 126 8.19 -7.68 0.52
N GLU A 127 8.00 -8.96 0.19
CA GLU A 127 7.98 -10.01 1.22
C GLU A 127 9.34 -10.12 1.91
N ARG A 128 10.43 -10.09 1.15
CA ARG A 128 11.77 -10.15 1.72
C ARG A 128 11.97 -9.03 2.75
N HIS A 129 11.65 -7.80 2.39
CA HIS A 129 11.75 -6.64 3.28
C HIS A 129 10.88 -6.83 4.54
N LEU A 130 9.60 -7.21 4.39
CA LEU A 130 8.71 -7.44 5.52
C LEU A 130 9.26 -8.48 6.50
N ARG A 131 9.81 -9.58 5.98
CA ARG A 131 10.40 -10.66 6.80
C ARG A 131 11.73 -10.26 7.43
N GLU A 132 12.61 -9.60 6.69
CA GLU A 132 13.90 -9.10 7.18
C GLU A 132 13.73 -8.14 8.36
N PHE A 133 12.70 -7.27 8.30
CA PHE A 133 12.38 -6.38 9.40
C PHE A 133 11.45 -7.03 10.44
N GLY A 134 11.09 -8.30 10.36
CA GLY A 134 10.27 -8.98 11.38
C GLY A 134 8.84 -8.45 11.49
N ARG A 135 8.24 -8.04 10.35
CA ARG A 135 6.83 -7.63 10.30
C ARG A 135 5.95 -8.87 10.17
N GLU A 136 4.94 -8.95 11.02
CA GLU A 136 3.98 -10.07 11.09
C GLU A 136 2.55 -9.59 10.84
N ALA A 137 2.28 -8.29 10.99
CA ALA A 137 0.98 -7.67 10.73
C ALA A 137 1.08 -6.54 9.69
N LEU A 138 0.10 -6.46 8.79
CA LEU A 138 0.02 -5.46 7.73
C LEU A 138 -1.30 -4.70 7.80
N VAL A 139 -1.21 -3.39 7.97
CA VAL A 139 -2.36 -2.47 7.96
C VAL A 139 -2.43 -1.81 6.60
N PHE A 140 -3.57 -1.91 5.91
CA PHE A 140 -3.74 -1.46 4.53
C PHE A 140 -4.53 -0.16 4.42
N ALA A 141 -4.00 0.78 3.63
CA ALA A 141 -4.62 2.02 3.24
C ALA A 141 -4.36 2.34 1.75
N GLY A 142 -5.09 3.29 1.17
CA GLY A 142 -4.93 3.72 -0.21
C GLY A 142 -6.01 3.18 -1.17
N VAL A 143 -5.65 3.03 -2.45
CA VAL A 143 -6.61 2.75 -3.52
C VAL A 143 -6.16 1.64 -4.47
N GLN A 144 -7.05 0.98 -5.20
CA GLN A 144 -8.49 0.93 -4.94
C GLN A 144 -8.81 -0.21 -3.97
N THR A 145 -9.80 0.01 -3.09
CA THR A 145 -10.22 -0.94 -2.05
C THR A 145 -10.35 -2.36 -2.60
N ASN A 146 -11.13 -2.55 -3.68
CA ASN A 146 -11.47 -3.85 -4.25
C ASN A 146 -10.50 -4.37 -5.32
N VAL A 147 -9.42 -3.64 -5.60
CA VAL A 147 -8.45 -4.02 -6.63
C VAL A 147 -7.09 -4.22 -5.98
N CYS A 148 -6.21 -3.22 -5.99
CA CYS A 148 -4.83 -3.36 -5.54
C CYS A 148 -4.73 -3.58 -4.02
N VAL A 149 -5.58 -2.90 -3.24
CA VAL A 149 -5.62 -3.06 -1.78
C VAL A 149 -6.04 -4.49 -1.44
N GLU A 150 -7.20 -4.94 -1.91
CA GLU A 150 -7.70 -6.29 -1.63
C GLU A 150 -6.80 -7.39 -2.20
N SER A 151 -6.24 -7.22 -3.41
CA SER A 151 -5.33 -8.20 -4.00
C SER A 151 -4.08 -8.41 -3.14
N THR A 152 -3.48 -7.31 -2.69
CA THR A 152 -2.30 -7.36 -1.81
C THR A 152 -2.66 -7.92 -0.43
N LEU A 153 -3.81 -7.53 0.13
CA LEU A 153 -4.29 -8.01 1.42
C LEU A 153 -4.56 -9.52 1.41
N ARG A 154 -5.22 -10.03 0.36
CA ARG A 154 -5.48 -11.46 0.20
C ARG A 154 -4.20 -12.27 0.12
N GLU A 155 -3.22 -11.80 -0.65
CA GLU A 155 -1.92 -12.46 -0.71
C GLU A 155 -1.16 -12.38 0.61
N ALA A 156 -1.19 -11.25 1.31
CA ALA A 156 -0.63 -11.15 2.67
C ALA A 156 -1.24 -12.18 3.61
N HIS A 157 -2.57 -12.28 3.65
CA HIS A 157 -3.27 -13.28 4.45
C HIS A 157 -2.84 -14.70 4.07
N SER A 158 -2.80 -15.04 2.78
CA SER A 158 -2.33 -16.35 2.30
C SER A 158 -0.86 -16.64 2.63
N ARG A 159 -0.03 -15.62 2.82
CA ARG A 159 1.37 -15.71 3.26
C ARG A 159 1.51 -15.72 4.80
N GLY A 160 0.40 -15.72 5.54
CA GLY A 160 0.38 -15.83 7.00
C GLY A 160 0.66 -14.53 7.74
N PHE A 161 0.46 -13.37 7.12
CA PHE A 161 0.44 -12.10 7.83
C PHE A 161 -0.94 -11.90 8.48
N ASP A 162 -0.95 -11.32 9.69
CA ASP A 162 -2.17 -10.69 10.22
C ASP A 162 -2.49 -9.47 9.32
N VAL A 163 -3.74 -9.30 8.91
CA VAL A 163 -4.12 -8.20 8.02
C VAL A 163 -5.27 -7.39 8.57
N ALA A 164 -5.19 -6.07 8.42
CA ALA A 164 -6.27 -5.15 8.72
C ALA A 164 -6.43 -4.13 7.60
N ILE A 165 -7.67 -3.76 7.28
CA ILE A 165 -7.99 -2.70 6.32
C ILE A 165 -8.58 -1.49 7.05
N VAL A 166 -8.03 -0.31 6.79
CA VAL A 166 -8.46 0.95 7.43
C VAL A 166 -9.59 1.56 6.61
N GLN A 167 -10.84 1.30 7.01
CA GLN A 167 -12.03 1.58 6.19
C GLN A 167 -12.21 3.05 5.81
N ASP A 168 -11.75 3.97 6.66
CA ASP A 168 -11.76 5.41 6.45
C ASP A 168 -10.52 5.95 5.73
N ALA A 169 -9.54 5.09 5.44
CA ALA A 169 -8.33 5.41 4.67
C ALA A 169 -8.17 4.52 3.42
N VAL A 170 -9.25 3.90 2.94
CA VAL A 170 -9.31 3.21 1.64
C VAL A 170 -10.50 3.69 0.83
N ALA A 171 -10.37 3.70 -0.49
CA ALA A 171 -11.47 4.06 -1.37
C ALA A 171 -11.45 3.29 -2.69
N SER A 172 -12.63 3.20 -3.32
CA SER A 172 -12.81 2.77 -4.70
C SER A 172 -13.75 3.74 -5.40
N HIS A 173 -13.64 3.87 -6.72
CA HIS A 173 -14.58 4.66 -7.51
C HIS A 173 -16.01 4.07 -7.51
N ALA A 174 -16.19 2.84 -7.00
CA ALA A 174 -17.47 2.16 -6.93
C ALA A 174 -17.81 1.73 -5.50
N ALA A 175 -18.80 2.40 -4.90
CA ALA A 175 -19.22 2.16 -3.52
C ALA A 175 -19.61 0.70 -3.25
N VAL A 176 -20.34 0.05 -4.16
CA VAL A 176 -20.76 -1.36 -4.02
C VAL A 176 -19.55 -2.29 -3.93
N GLN A 177 -18.51 -2.03 -4.74
CA GLN A 177 -17.30 -2.85 -4.76
C GLN A 177 -16.48 -2.63 -3.48
N HIS A 178 -16.33 -1.38 -3.04
CA HIS A 178 -15.69 -1.05 -1.77
C HIS A 178 -16.37 -1.75 -0.58
N GLN A 179 -17.70 -1.67 -0.49
CA GLN A 179 -18.46 -2.31 0.60
C GLN A 179 -18.37 -3.85 0.56
N ALA A 180 -18.41 -4.44 -0.63
CA ALA A 180 -18.23 -5.89 -0.79
C ALA A 180 -16.86 -6.35 -0.30
N THR A 181 -15.80 -5.60 -0.59
CA THR A 181 -14.45 -5.87 -0.08
C THR A 181 -14.41 -5.79 1.44
N LEU A 182 -14.92 -4.72 2.06
CA LEU A 182 -14.92 -4.57 3.52
C LEU A 182 -15.67 -5.73 4.19
N ALA A 183 -16.84 -6.08 3.68
CA ALA A 183 -17.63 -7.20 4.18
C ALA A 183 -16.86 -8.54 4.07
N ASN A 184 -16.20 -8.78 2.94
CA ASN A 184 -15.43 -10.00 2.74
C ASN A 184 -14.18 -10.04 3.64
N VAL A 185 -13.48 -8.92 3.81
CA VAL A 185 -12.31 -8.85 4.69
C VAL A 185 -12.70 -9.20 6.12
N GLY A 186 -13.71 -8.52 6.66
CA GLY A 186 -14.19 -8.76 8.02
C GLY A 186 -14.81 -10.14 8.25
N PHE A 187 -15.19 -10.85 7.19
CA PHE A 187 -15.75 -12.21 7.29
C PHE A 187 -14.69 -13.30 7.31
N LEU A 188 -13.62 -13.19 6.49
CA LEU A 188 -12.71 -14.32 6.22
C LEU A 188 -11.22 -14.01 6.18
N LEU A 189 -10.81 -12.74 6.09
CA LEU A 189 -9.42 -12.41 5.79
C LEU A 189 -8.72 -11.70 6.96
N GLY A 190 -9.40 -10.84 7.68
CA GLY A 190 -8.79 -10.06 8.75
C GLY A 190 -9.72 -8.99 9.29
N ASP A 191 -9.13 -7.94 9.85
CA ASP A 191 -9.90 -6.91 10.56
C ASP A 191 -10.30 -5.74 9.65
N VAL A 192 -11.50 -5.23 9.85
CA VAL A 192 -11.93 -3.93 9.31
C VAL A 192 -11.90 -2.93 10.46
N VAL A 193 -11.01 -1.95 10.38
CA VAL A 193 -10.72 -1.01 11.47
C VAL A 193 -10.85 0.43 10.99
N THR A 194 -11.02 1.37 11.92
CA THR A 194 -10.88 2.81 11.65
C THR A 194 -9.45 3.26 11.94
N ALA A 195 -9.03 4.40 11.40
CA ALA A 195 -7.75 5.01 11.73
C ALA A 195 -7.61 5.31 13.24
N GLU A 196 -8.72 5.59 13.91
CA GLU A 196 -8.78 5.78 15.38
C GLU A 196 -8.51 4.47 16.13
N ALA A 197 -9.10 3.34 15.72
CA ALA A 197 -8.83 2.05 16.36
C ALA A 197 -7.36 1.62 16.20
N VAL A 198 -6.77 1.89 15.03
CA VAL A 198 -5.33 1.65 14.79
C VAL A 198 -4.46 2.54 15.69
N GLU A 199 -4.86 3.80 15.93
CA GLU A 199 -4.16 4.69 16.86
C GLU A 199 -4.11 4.11 18.27
N LEU A 200 -5.23 3.57 18.77
CA LEU A 200 -5.28 2.94 20.09
C LEU A 200 -4.33 1.74 20.17
N ALA A 201 -4.32 0.88 19.14
CA ALA A 201 -3.40 -0.25 19.05
C ALA A 201 -1.93 0.20 19.08
N TRP A 202 -1.61 1.31 18.41
CA TRP A 202 -0.24 1.81 18.34
C TRP A 202 0.19 2.61 19.57
N ALA A 203 -0.73 3.25 20.28
CA ALA A 203 -0.47 3.95 21.53
C ALA A 203 -0.26 3.01 22.72
N ALA A 204 -0.86 1.82 22.68
CA ALA A 204 -0.80 0.83 23.76
C ALA A 204 0.49 -0.03 23.76
N GLY A 205 1.31 0.04 22.70
CA GLY A 205 2.59 -0.67 22.65
C GLY A 205 3.62 -0.09 23.63
N PRO A 206 4.56 -0.88 24.18
CA PRO A 206 5.61 -0.33 25.02
C PRO A 206 6.39 0.71 24.23
N ALA A 207 6.55 1.90 24.80
CA ALA A 207 7.35 2.97 24.20
C ALA A 207 8.72 2.41 23.80
N VAL A 208 9.05 2.51 22.51
CA VAL A 208 10.38 2.12 22.01
C VAL A 208 11.37 3.08 22.65
N THR A 209 12.00 2.65 23.74
CA THR A 209 13.09 3.37 24.37
C THR A 209 14.36 3.10 23.56
N GLY A 210 14.72 4.08 22.73
CA GLY A 210 16.07 4.39 22.27
C GLY A 210 16.98 3.23 21.85
N GLY A 211 17.20 3.11 20.54
CA GLY A 211 18.30 2.34 19.99
C GLY A 211 18.29 2.34 18.48
N MET A 212 18.60 3.46 17.85
CA MET A 212 19.03 3.47 16.45
C MET A 212 20.38 2.74 16.41
N GLN A 213 20.36 1.42 16.32
CA GLN A 213 21.55 0.67 15.97
C GLN A 213 21.86 1.02 14.53
N ALA A 214 23.01 1.66 14.34
CA ALA A 214 23.52 2.03 13.03
C ALA A 214 23.47 0.83 12.09
N HIS A 215 22.94 1.05 10.89
CA HIS A 215 22.93 0.06 9.82
C HIS A 215 24.34 -0.54 9.63
N PRO A 216 24.48 -1.87 9.52
CA PRO A 216 25.73 -2.44 9.09
C PRO A 216 26.00 -1.97 7.66
N GLN A 217 27.11 -1.25 7.47
CA GLN A 217 27.58 -0.86 6.15
C GLN A 217 27.82 -2.12 5.31
N VAL A 218 27.29 -2.12 4.08
CA VAL A 218 27.58 -3.15 3.08
C VAL A 218 29.09 -3.10 2.78
N PRO A 219 29.83 -4.22 2.89
CA PRO A 219 31.26 -4.23 2.56
C PRO A 219 31.50 -3.87 1.09
N ASP A 220 32.53 -3.08 0.84
CA ASP A 220 32.96 -2.49 -0.45
C ASP A 220 33.38 -3.52 -1.53
N ALA A 221 33.02 -4.79 -1.38
CA ALA A 221 33.56 -5.90 -2.17
C ALA A 221 32.70 -6.30 -3.39
N LEU A 222 31.70 -5.49 -3.80
CA LEU A 222 30.82 -5.82 -4.94
C LEU A 222 30.70 -4.72 -6.00
N LEU A 223 31.62 -3.75 -6.05
CA LEU A 223 31.72 -2.85 -7.20
C LEU A 223 32.42 -3.58 -8.36
N PRO A 224 31.78 -3.78 -9.53
CA PRO A 224 32.44 -4.36 -10.69
C PRO A 224 33.52 -3.40 -11.18
N GLY A 225 34.76 -3.91 -11.27
CA GLY A 225 35.92 -3.17 -11.72
C GLY A 225 35.72 -2.57 -13.10
N GLY A 226 35.97 -1.27 -13.20
CA GLY A 226 36.01 -0.55 -14.47
C GLY A 226 37.13 -1.10 -15.35
N ASN A 227 36.79 -1.40 -16.60
CA ASN A 227 37.77 -1.70 -17.63
C ASN A 227 38.10 -0.42 -18.41
N ARG A 228 39.40 -0.24 -18.62
CA ARG A 228 40.01 0.71 -19.55
C ARG A 228 39.71 0.34 -20.99
#